data_AF-A0A3A5V9Q9-F1
#
_entry.id   AF-A0A3A5V9Q9-F1
#
_cell.length_a   1.000
_cell.length_b   1.000
_cell.length_c   1.000
_cell.angle_alpha   90.00
_cell.angle_beta   90.00
_cell.angle_gamma   90.00
#
_symmetry.space_group_name_H-M   'P 1'
#
loop_
_entity.id
_entity.type
_entity.pdbx_description
1 polymer ?
#
loop_
_entity_poly.entity_id
_entity_poly.type
_entity_poly.pdbx_seq_one_letter_code
_entity_poly.pdbx_strand_id
1 'polypeptide(L)'
;MRLEWPVYAFTASVFLAFALGVQFLSLGTGAVFGLFVLLTVAYAWVAWVMIKQRAVLELHGYITCNTCNEQTPSQGKHCMNCGAELVSDSIQI
;
A
#
# COMPACT_ATOMS: atom_id res chain seq x y z
N MET A 1 -2.16 4.66 -9.89
CA MET A 1 -2.71 5.90 -9.28
C MET A 1 -3.57 5.67 -8.03
N ARG A 2 -3.65 4.44 -7.44
CA ARG A 2 -4.47 4.15 -6.22
C ARG A 2 -3.68 4.20 -4.90
N LEU A 3 -2.34 4.25 -4.96
CA LEU A 3 -1.44 4.15 -3.80
C LEU A 3 -1.09 5.49 -3.15
N GLU A 4 -1.36 6.62 -3.80
CA GLU A 4 -1.07 7.97 -3.28
C GLU A 4 -2.07 8.40 -2.19
N TRP A 5 -3.33 8.01 -2.31
CA TRP A 5 -4.39 8.31 -1.35
C TRP A 5 -4.14 7.77 0.07
N PRO A 6 -3.73 6.50 0.27
CA PRO A 6 -3.42 5.99 1.62
C PRO A 6 -2.20 6.67 2.25
N VAL A 7 -1.22 7.12 1.45
CA VAL A 7 -0.05 7.85 1.97
C VAL A 7 -0.46 9.23 2.50
N TYR A 8 -1.33 9.95 1.79
CA TYR A 8 -1.85 11.23 2.26
C TYR A 8 -2.75 11.11 3.49
N ALA A 9 -3.64 10.10 3.54
CA ALA A 9 -4.49 9.86 4.70
C ALA A 9 -3.67 9.51 5.96
N PHE A 10 -2.60 8.73 5.79
CA PHE A 10 -1.72 8.33 6.89
C PHE A 10 -0.88 9.50 7.42
N THR A 11 -0.25 10.27 6.52
CA THR A 11 0.53 11.47 6.91
C THR A 11 -0.35 12.49 7.63
N ALA A 12 -1.56 12.76 7.14
CA ALA A 12 -2.51 13.65 7.81
C ALA A 12 -2.86 13.17 9.24
N SER A 13 -3.00 11.86 9.44
CA SER A 13 -3.31 11.27 10.76
C SER A 13 -2.15 11.40 11.74
N VAL A 14 -0.91 11.25 11.28
CA VAL A 14 0.32 11.43 12.09
C VAL A 14 0.45 12.88 12.57
N PHE A 15 0.24 13.86 11.67
CA PHE A 15 0.28 15.28 12.03
C PHE A 15 -0.88 15.68 12.95
N LEU A 16 -2.08 15.12 12.74
CA LEU A 16 -3.22 15.33 13.61
C LEU A 16 -2.94 14.81 15.02
N ALA A 17 -2.41 13.58 15.16
CA ALA A 17 -2.08 12.99 16.45
C ALA A 17 -0.98 13.79 17.18
N PHE A 18 0.02 14.27 16.44
CA PHE A 18 1.05 15.15 16.99
C PHE A 18 0.46 16.48 17.48
N ALA A 19 -0.35 17.14 16.66
CA ALA A 19 -0.98 18.42 17.00
C ALA A 19 -1.89 18.28 18.24
N LEU A 20 -2.72 17.22 18.30
CA LEU A 20 -3.56 16.93 19.46
C LEU A 20 -2.72 16.61 20.71
N GLY A 21 -1.62 15.87 20.56
CA GLY A 21 -0.70 15.56 21.65
C GLY A 21 -0.09 16.83 22.26
N VAL A 22 0.51 17.68 21.44
CA VAL A 22 1.18 18.90 21.92
C VAL A 22 0.17 19.92 22.48
N GLN A 23 -1.02 20.04 21.88
CA GLN A 23 -2.02 21.04 22.28
C GLN A 23 -2.76 20.68 23.57
N PHE A 24 -3.08 19.39 23.82
CA PHE A 24 -3.98 19.01 24.92
C PHE A 24 -3.29 18.38 26.14
N LEU A 25 -2.10 17.79 25.98
CA LEU A 25 -1.48 17.02 27.07
C LEU A 25 -0.39 17.78 27.85
N SER A 26 -0.08 19.04 27.51
CA SER A 26 0.98 19.84 28.18
C SER A 26 2.25 19.01 28.46
N LEU A 27 2.66 18.21 27.46
CA LEU A 27 3.73 17.25 27.61
C LEU A 27 5.06 17.99 27.80
N GLY A 28 5.81 17.59 28.83
CA GLY A 28 7.19 18.04 29.00
C GLY A 28 8.02 17.74 27.75
N THR A 29 9.04 18.57 27.49
CA THR A 29 9.82 18.57 26.24
C THR A 29 10.31 17.17 25.84
N GLY A 30 10.73 16.33 26.80
CA GLY A 30 11.16 14.96 26.54
C GLY A 30 10.07 14.03 25.98
N ALA A 31 8.82 14.22 26.39
CA ALA A 31 7.71 13.41 25.90
C ALA A 31 7.26 13.83 24.49
N VAL A 32 7.46 15.09 24.10
CA VAL A 32 7.27 15.55 22.71
C VAL A 32 8.28 14.89 21.77
N PHE A 33 9.56 14.83 22.16
CA PHE A 33 10.58 14.12 21.40
C PHE A 33 10.28 12.63 21.29
N GLY A 34 9.85 12.00 22.38
CA GLY A 34 9.42 10.59 22.37
C GLY A 34 8.28 10.35 21.38
N LEU A 35 7.24 11.19 21.42
CA LEU A 35 6.10 11.11 20.51
C LEU A 35 6.54 11.26 19.04
N PHE A 36 7.40 12.24 18.75
CA PHE A 36 7.91 12.50 17.41
C PHE A 36 8.71 11.31 16.85
N VAL A 37 9.60 10.72 17.65
CA VAL A 37 10.38 9.54 17.23
C VAL A 37 9.45 8.36 16.98
N LEU A 38 8.48 8.12 17.84
CA LEU A 38 7.52 7.01 17.70
C LEU A 38 6.69 7.15 16.41
N LEU A 39 6.20 8.37 16.13
CA LEU A 39 5.50 8.71 14.89
C LEU A 39 6.39 8.52 13.64
N THR A 40 7.67 8.87 13.73
CA THR A 40 8.64 8.72 12.63
C THR A 40 8.92 7.25 12.34
N VAL A 41 9.10 6.42 13.38
CA VAL A 41 9.28 4.97 13.23
C VAL A 41 8.02 4.32 12.66
N ALA A 42 6.84 4.72 13.14
CA ALA A 42 5.57 4.26 12.60
C ALA A 42 5.41 4.62 11.11
N TYR A 43 5.82 5.83 10.72
CA TYR A 43 5.84 6.25 9.31
C TYR A 43 6.80 5.42 8.46
N ALA A 44 8.02 5.19 8.94
CA ALA A 44 9.00 4.37 8.24
C ALA A 44 8.51 2.92 8.06
N TRP A 45 7.88 2.35 9.09
CA TRP A 45 7.29 1.00 9.03
C TRP A 45 6.19 0.90 7.97
N VAL A 46 5.25 1.86 7.96
CA VAL A 46 4.16 1.87 6.97
C VAL A 46 4.69 2.08 5.55
N ALA A 47 5.65 2.98 5.36
CA ALA A 47 6.31 3.17 4.07
C ALA A 47 6.95 1.86 3.57
N TRP A 48 7.59 1.11 4.47
CA TRP A 48 8.16 -0.20 4.15
C TRP A 48 7.10 -1.25 3.77
N VAL A 49 5.97 -1.31 4.50
CA VAL A 49 4.84 -2.20 4.17
C VAL A 49 4.24 -1.86 2.80
N MET A 50 4.11 -0.58 2.46
CA MET A 50 3.59 -0.14 1.17
C MET A 50 4.50 -0.55 -0.01
N ILE A 51 5.82 -0.51 0.18
CA ILE A 51 6.80 -1.02 -0.81
C ILE A 51 6.60 -2.52 -1.03
N LYS A 52 6.38 -3.29 0.04
CA LYS A 52 6.09 -4.73 -0.06
C LYS A 52 4.77 -4.99 -0.77
N GLN A 53 3.72 -4.18 -0.53
CA GLN A 53 2.44 -4.33 -1.24
C GLN A 53 2.56 -4.04 -2.73
N ARG A 54 3.33 -3.02 -3.14
CA ARG A 54 3.60 -2.77 -4.56
C ARG A 54 4.31 -3.97 -5.21
N ALA A 55 5.31 -4.53 -4.53
CA ALA A 55 5.99 -5.72 -5.03
C ALA A 55 5.03 -6.92 -5.17
N VAL A 56 4.07 -7.10 -4.25
CA VAL A 56 3.04 -8.15 -4.36
C VAL A 56 2.06 -7.88 -5.51
N LEU A 57 1.67 -6.62 -5.73
CA LEU A 57 0.82 -6.22 -6.86
C LEU A 57 1.51 -6.43 -8.21
N GLU A 58 2.83 -6.20 -8.28
CA GLU A 58 3.63 -6.52 -9.47
C GLU A 58 3.86 -8.03 -9.63
N LEU A 59 3.94 -8.79 -8.52
CA LEU A 59 4.04 -10.25 -8.55
C LEU A 59 2.74 -10.91 -9.06
N HIS A 60 1.58 -10.32 -8.77
CA HIS A 60 0.30 -10.66 -9.41
C HIS A 60 0.11 -9.92 -10.75
N GLY A 61 1.22 -9.76 -11.46
CA GLY A 61 1.37 -8.94 -12.65
C GLY A 61 0.31 -9.20 -13.72
N TYR A 62 0.02 -8.16 -14.47
CA TYR A 62 -0.85 -8.25 -15.64
C TYR A 62 -0.23 -9.19 -16.67
N ILE A 63 -1.02 -10.12 -17.19
CA ILE A 63 -0.64 -11.03 -18.26
C ILE A 63 -1.32 -10.62 -19.56
N THR A 64 -0.65 -10.86 -20.69
CA THR A 64 -1.24 -10.66 -22.00
C THR A 64 -2.11 -11.86 -22.36
N CYS A 65 -3.37 -11.62 -22.69
CA CYS A 65 -4.27 -12.69 -23.11
C CYS A 65 -3.88 -13.23 -24.50
N ASN A 66 -3.67 -14.54 -24.63
CA ASN A 66 -3.30 -15.19 -25.91
C ASN A 66 -4.39 -15.09 -26.99
N THR A 67 -5.65 -14.80 -26.61
CA THR A 67 -6.78 -14.76 -27.54
C THR A 67 -7.03 -13.36 -28.10
N CYS A 68 -6.88 -12.31 -27.29
CA CYS A 68 -7.17 -10.94 -27.69
C CYS A 68 -5.98 -9.97 -27.60
N ASN A 69 -4.82 -10.43 -27.13
CA ASN A 69 -3.60 -9.63 -26.87
C ASN A 69 -3.78 -8.44 -25.91
N GLU A 70 -4.91 -8.35 -25.21
CA GLU A 70 -5.16 -7.32 -24.22
C GLU A 70 -4.50 -7.67 -22.88
N GLN A 71 -4.09 -6.66 -22.12
CA GLN A 71 -3.55 -6.85 -20.76
C GLN A 71 -4.67 -7.10 -19.76
N THR A 72 -4.56 -8.20 -19.02
CA THR A 72 -5.55 -8.58 -18.01
C THR A 72 -4.84 -8.90 -16.69
N PRO A 73 -5.45 -8.65 -15.53
CA PRO A 73 -4.89 -9.08 -14.27
C PRO A 73 -4.80 -10.61 -14.23
N SER A 74 -3.65 -11.16 -13.80
CA SER A 74 -3.42 -12.61 -13.71
C SER A 74 -4.24 -13.30 -12.61
N GLN A 75 -4.88 -12.54 -11.72
CA GLN A 75 -5.73 -13.08 -10.67
C GLN A 75 -7.10 -13.58 -11.17
N GLY A 76 -7.48 -13.26 -12.41
CA GLY A 76 -8.72 -13.75 -13.01
C GLY A 76 -8.54 -15.10 -13.70
N LYS A 77 -9.54 -15.99 -13.58
CA LYS A 77 -9.61 -17.22 -14.41
C LYS A 77 -9.97 -16.93 -15.86
N HIS A 78 -10.57 -15.78 -16.13
CA HIS A 78 -11.02 -15.37 -17.47
C HIS A 78 -10.51 -13.96 -17.80
N CYS A 79 -10.22 -13.74 -19.07
CA CYS A 79 -9.85 -12.46 -19.62
C CYS A 79 -11.00 -11.47 -19.41
N MET A 80 -10.70 -10.32 -18.81
CA MET A 80 -11.70 -9.29 -18.53
C MET A 80 -12.23 -8.59 -19.80
N ASN A 81 -11.53 -8.75 -20.93
CA ASN A 81 -11.89 -8.14 -22.21
C ASN A 81 -12.59 -9.10 -23.18
N CYS A 82 -12.14 -10.35 -23.29
CA CYS A 82 -12.68 -11.33 -24.25
C CYS A 82 -13.35 -12.56 -23.61
N GLY A 83 -13.29 -12.72 -22.29
CA GLY A 83 -13.86 -13.87 -21.59
C GLY A 83 -13.11 -15.20 -21.78
N ALA A 84 -12.04 -15.22 -22.58
CA ALA A 84 -11.21 -16.41 -22.77
C ALA A 84 -10.60 -16.87 -21.44
N GLU A 85 -10.50 -18.19 -21.23
CA GLU A 85 -9.81 -18.74 -20.06
C GLU A 85 -8.34 -18.30 -20.07
N LEU A 86 -7.96 -17.61 -19.00
CA LEU A 86 -6.56 -17.36 -18.70
C LEU A 86 -6.09 -18.63 -18.02
N VAL A 87 -5.16 -19.34 -18.65
CA VAL A 87 -4.47 -20.47 -18.01
C VAL A 87 -3.80 -19.89 -16.78
N SER A 88 -4.48 -20.02 -15.64
CA SER A 88 -3.95 -19.61 -14.36
C SER A 88 -2.73 -20.49 -14.16
N ASP A 89 -1.55 -19.89 -14.23
CA ASP A 89 -0.30 -20.53 -13.84
C ASP A 89 -0.27 -20.66 -12.31
N SER A 90 -1.28 -21.36 -11.79
CA SER A 90 -1.28 -21.95 -10.46
C SER A 90 -0.77 -23.37 -10.65
N ILE A 91 0.55 -23.50 -10.73
CA ILE A 91 1.41 -24.54 -10.14
C ILE A 91 2.70 -24.63 -10.96
N GLN A 92 3.81 -24.18 -10.39
CA GLN A 92 4.91 -25.05 -9.96
C GLN A 92 5.90 -24.26 -9.08
N ILE A 93 5.81 -24.55 -7.77
CA ILE A 93 6.81 -24.38 -6.68
C ILE A 93 6.83 -23.01 -5.97
#